data_AF-A0A7W4CME6-F1
#
_entry.id   AF-A0A7W4CME6-F1
#
_cell.length_a   1.000
_cell.length_b   1.000
_cell.length_c   1.000
_cell.angle_alpha   90.00
_cell.angle_beta   90.00
_cell.angle_gamma   90.00
#
_symmetry.space_group_name_H-M   'P 1'
#
loop_
_entity.id
_entity.type
_entity.pdbx_description
1 polymer ?
#
loop_
_entity_poly.entity_id
_entity_poly.type
_entity_poly.pdbx_seq_one_letter_code
_entity_poly.pdbx_strand_id
1 'polypeptide(L)'
;MSHIAYVCGSCGSEQLAQVPPCTCPHCDHFGPARDFPSRETLILRQQNDAFRAGLIDSGCPFPGTVVVTAGVNHRGRDFQTEACLAVARDCDFGLDNDPRGDHGFGVVTVEGERLYWKIDYYDPAREYGSDDPSDPAKTHRVLTILFPSEY
;
A
#
# COMPACT_ATOMS: atom_id res chain seq x y z
N MET A 1 -9.18 24.71 7.92
CA MET A 1 -8.60 23.35 7.91
C MET A 1 -9.76 22.37 8.00
N SER A 2 -9.81 21.38 7.12
CA SER A 2 -10.90 20.37 7.11
C SER A 2 -10.72 19.38 8.26
N HIS A 3 -11.80 18.90 8.86
CA HIS A 3 -11.75 17.78 9.80
C HIS A 3 -11.84 16.48 9.01
N ILE A 4 -10.98 15.51 9.33
CA ILE A 4 -10.91 14.19 8.71
C ILE A 4 -11.40 13.14 9.71
N ALA A 5 -12.08 12.10 9.21
CA ALA A 5 -12.48 10.95 10.02
C ALA A 5 -11.31 9.98 10.20
N TYR A 6 -10.93 9.75 11.45
CA TYR A 6 -9.94 8.77 11.88
C TYR A 6 -10.61 7.63 12.64
N VAL A 7 -10.08 6.42 12.48
CA VAL A 7 -10.62 5.20 13.08
C VAL A 7 -9.63 4.67 14.10
N CYS A 8 -10.06 4.40 15.33
CA CYS A 8 -9.18 3.76 16.31
C CYS A 8 -8.91 2.30 15.92
N GLY A 9 -7.63 1.93 15.76
CA GLY A 9 -7.22 0.57 15.44
C GLY A 9 -7.49 -0.45 16.56
N SER A 10 -7.69 0.01 17.80
CA SER A 10 -7.99 -0.86 18.95
C SER A 10 -9.48 -1.21 19.06
N CYS A 11 -10.37 -0.22 19.02
CA CYS A 11 -11.81 -0.45 19.24
C CYS A 11 -12.70 -0.16 18.02
N GLY A 12 -12.15 0.37 16.93
CA GLY A 12 -12.90 0.71 15.71
C GLY A 12 -13.74 1.98 15.78
N SER A 13 -13.73 2.72 16.90
CA SER A 13 -14.52 3.96 17.00
C SER A 13 -13.99 5.04 16.06
N GLU A 14 -14.90 5.74 15.39
CA GLU A 14 -14.55 6.87 14.53
C GLU A 14 -14.56 8.20 15.28
N GLN A 15 -13.64 9.08 14.91
CA GLN A 15 -13.53 10.42 15.46
C GLN A 15 -13.10 11.44 14.39
N LEU A 16 -13.67 12.63 14.45
CA LEU A 16 -13.30 13.75 13.58
C LEU A 16 -12.20 14.58 14.24
N ALA A 17 -11.07 14.74 13.54
CA ALA A 17 -9.95 15.55 14.01
C ALA A 17 -9.27 16.27 12.85
N GLN A 18 -8.52 17.34 13.13
CA GLN A 18 -7.74 18.06 12.11
C GLN A 18 -6.39 17.39 11.84
N VAL A 19 -5.87 16.68 12.84
CA VAL A 19 -4.62 15.92 12.79
C VAL A 19 -4.87 14.52 13.34
N PRO A 20 -4.04 13.52 13.01
CA PRO A 20 -4.16 12.20 13.58
C PRO A 20 -4.13 12.26 15.12
N PRO A 21 -5.14 11.71 15.80
CA PRO A 21 -5.18 11.69 17.25
C PRO A 21 -4.12 10.72 17.80
N CYS A 22 -3.77 10.88 19.08
CA CYS A 22 -2.91 9.94 19.82
C CYS A 22 -3.66 9.21 20.93
N THR A 23 -4.95 9.50 21.13
CA THR A 23 -5.78 8.87 22.16
C THR A 23 -7.20 8.66 21.63
N CYS A 24 -7.78 7.51 21.95
CA CYS A 24 -9.16 7.20 21.64
C CYS A 24 -10.10 7.67 22.78
N PRO A 25 -11.08 8.54 22.53
CA PRO A 25 -12.02 8.99 23.55
C PRO A 25 -13.05 7.92 23.96
N HIS A 26 -13.10 6.80 23.25
CA HIS A 26 -14.03 5.70 23.52
C HIS A 26 -13.41 4.58 24.38
N CYS A 27 -12.15 4.21 24.13
CA CYS A 27 -11.51 3.08 24.81
C CYS A 27 -10.19 3.45 25.52
N ASP A 28 -9.82 4.73 25.53
CA ASP A 28 -8.57 5.24 26.13
C ASP A 28 -7.27 4.65 25.53
N HIS A 29 -7.36 3.96 24.39
CA HIS A 29 -6.17 3.51 23.64
C HIS A 29 -5.27 4.70 23.34
N PHE A 30 -4.00 4.61 23.72
CA PHE A 30 -2.96 5.60 23.45
C PHE A 30 -1.90 5.01 22.53
N GLY A 31 -1.58 5.70 21.44
CA GLY A 31 -0.69 5.17 20.42
C GLY A 31 -0.25 6.21 19.38
N PRO A 32 0.66 5.82 18.47
CA PRO A 32 1.11 6.66 17.37
C PRO A 32 -0.01 6.95 16.36
N ALA A 33 0.21 7.91 15.47
CA ALA A 33 -0.75 8.27 14.41
C ALA A 33 -1.22 7.07 13.56
N ARG A 34 -0.37 6.05 13.39
CA ARG A 34 -0.70 4.81 12.66
C ARG A 34 -1.80 3.97 13.32
N ASP A 35 -1.98 4.10 14.63
CA ASP A 35 -3.06 3.44 15.37
C ASP A 35 -4.41 4.16 15.14
N PHE A 36 -4.38 5.32 14.48
CA PHE A 36 -5.54 6.12 14.16
C PHE A 36 -5.54 6.49 12.67
N PRO A 37 -5.60 5.51 11.74
CA PRO A 37 -5.63 5.79 10.31
C PRO A 37 -6.90 6.55 9.92
N SER A 38 -6.82 7.34 8.85
CA SER A 38 -8.02 7.93 8.26
C SER A 38 -8.87 6.85 7.59
N ARG A 39 -10.16 7.14 7.39
CA ARG A 39 -11.05 6.31 6.55
C ARG A 39 -10.46 6.06 5.16
N GLU A 40 -9.86 7.09 4.56
CA GLU A 40 -9.20 7.01 3.25
C GLU A 40 -8.01 6.04 3.28
N THR A 41 -7.13 6.15 4.29
CA THR A 41 -6.00 5.22 4.47
C THR A 41 -6.46 3.78 4.60
N LEU A 42 -7.55 3.52 5.33
CA LEU A 42 -8.10 2.16 5.45
C LEU A 42 -8.66 1.62 4.13
N ILE A 43 -9.29 2.48 3.31
CA ILE A 43 -9.75 2.11 1.97
C ILE A 43 -8.55 1.80 1.07
N LEU A 44 -7.53 2.65 1.06
CA LEU A 44 -6.32 2.44 0.28
C LEU A 44 -5.59 1.17 0.68
N ARG A 45 -5.46 0.92 2.00
CA ARG A 45 -4.93 -0.33 2.55
C ARG A 45 -5.63 -1.55 1.96
N GLN A 46 -6.96 -1.59 2.09
CA GLN A 46 -7.75 -2.71 1.59
C GLN A 46 -7.59 -2.89 0.07
N GLN A 47 -7.58 -1.79 -0.70
CA GLN A 47 -7.45 -1.83 -2.15
C GLN A 47 -6.05 -2.28 -2.59
N ASN A 48 -5.00 -1.80 -1.93
CA ASN A 48 -3.63 -2.19 -2.21
C ASN A 48 -3.39 -3.66 -1.87
N ASP A 49 -3.90 -4.14 -0.73
CA ASP A 49 -3.82 -5.55 -0.34
C ASP A 49 -4.50 -6.46 -1.37
N ALA A 50 -5.70 -6.10 -1.81
CA ALA A 50 -6.40 -6.85 -2.84
C ALA A 50 -5.72 -6.74 -4.21
N PHE A 51 -5.10 -5.61 -4.55
CA PHE A 51 -4.30 -5.46 -5.77
C PHE A 51 -3.08 -6.39 -5.75
N ARG A 52 -2.36 -6.45 -4.62
CA ARG A 52 -1.18 -7.33 -4.42
C ARG A 52 -1.56 -8.80 -4.44
N ALA A 53 -2.62 -9.20 -3.74
CA ALA A 53 -3.11 -10.58 -3.76
C ALA A 53 -3.51 -11.02 -5.19
N GLY A 54 -4.07 -10.10 -5.97
CA GLY A 54 -4.44 -10.32 -7.38
C GLY A 54 -3.27 -10.63 -8.33
N LEU A 55 -2.01 -10.54 -7.89
CA LEU A 55 -0.85 -11.01 -8.68
C LEU A 55 -0.81 -12.53 -8.80
N ILE A 56 -1.36 -13.25 -7.82
CA ILE A 56 -1.32 -14.73 -7.75
C ILE A 56 -2.72 -15.35 -7.80
N ASP A 57 -3.74 -14.58 -7.47
CA ASP A 57 -5.14 -14.98 -7.61
C ASP A 57 -5.68 -14.62 -8.98
N SER A 58 -6.68 -15.37 -9.46
CA SER A 58 -7.22 -15.26 -10.84
C SER A 58 -8.03 -13.97 -11.12
N GLY A 59 -7.97 -12.98 -10.24
CA GLY A 59 -8.77 -11.77 -10.35
C GLY A 59 -8.16 -10.61 -9.57
N CYS A 60 -7.55 -9.68 -10.29
CA CYS A 60 -7.28 -8.35 -9.75
C CYS A 60 -8.57 -7.51 -9.85
N PRO A 61 -9.15 -7.04 -8.73
CA PRO A 61 -10.41 -6.31 -8.76
C PRO A 61 -10.28 -4.86 -9.24
N PHE A 62 -9.06 -4.38 -9.50
CA PHE A 62 -8.79 -2.98 -9.85
C PHE A 62 -8.02 -2.83 -11.17
N PRO A 63 -8.22 -1.72 -11.91
CA PRO A 63 -7.36 -1.35 -13.02
C PRO A 63 -5.92 -1.19 -12.54
N GLY A 64 -4.99 -1.86 -13.22
CA GLY A 64 -3.59 -1.68 -12.89
C GLY A 64 -2.59 -2.39 -13.79
N THR A 65 -1.33 -2.18 -13.47
CA THR A 65 -0.18 -2.73 -14.19
C THR A 65 0.88 -3.12 -13.17
N VAL A 66 1.48 -4.29 -13.37
CA VAL A 66 2.65 -4.73 -12.61
C VAL A 66 3.87 -4.55 -13.50
N VAL A 67 4.89 -3.89 -12.97
CA VAL A 67 6.15 -3.59 -13.64
C VAL A 67 7.29 -4.13 -12.78
N VAL A 68 8.26 -4.76 -13.44
CA VAL A 68 9.54 -5.10 -12.82
C VAL A 68 10.62 -4.27 -13.52
N THR A 69 11.58 -3.76 -12.75
CA THR A 69 12.70 -3.01 -13.33
C THR A 69 13.67 -3.90 -14.10
N ALA A 70 14.56 -3.29 -14.88
CA ALA A 70 15.56 -4.01 -15.65
C ALA A 70 16.46 -4.90 -14.77
N GLY A 71 16.84 -4.44 -13.58
CA GLY A 71 17.61 -5.22 -12.62
C GLY A 71 16.88 -6.49 -12.20
N VAL A 72 15.63 -6.37 -11.74
CA VAL A 72 14.81 -7.53 -11.36
C VAL A 72 14.57 -8.45 -12.55
N ASN A 73 14.31 -7.89 -13.73
CA ASN A 73 14.10 -8.68 -14.95
C ASN A 73 15.35 -9.49 -15.34
N HIS A 74 16.55 -8.92 -15.18
CA HIS A 74 17.83 -9.56 -15.53
C HIS A 74 18.13 -10.82 -14.70
N ARG A 75 17.50 -10.96 -13.51
CA ARG A 75 17.63 -12.16 -12.66
C ARG A 75 16.93 -13.40 -13.22
N GLY A 76 16.10 -13.25 -14.25
CA GLY A 76 15.38 -14.35 -14.89
C GLY A 76 13.98 -14.58 -14.32
N ARG A 77 13.25 -15.51 -14.94
CA ARG A 77 11.80 -15.69 -14.73
C ARG A 77 11.45 -16.27 -13.36
N ASP A 78 12.29 -17.15 -12.84
CA ASP A 78 12.06 -17.80 -11.54
C ASP A 78 12.15 -16.75 -10.43
N PHE A 79 13.21 -15.92 -10.44
CA PHE A 79 13.35 -14.80 -9.51
C PHE A 79 12.19 -13.80 -9.60
N GLN A 80 11.73 -13.46 -10.82
CA GLN A 80 10.57 -12.58 -10.99
C GLN A 80 9.29 -13.19 -10.39
N THR A 81 9.12 -14.50 -10.54
CA THR A 81 7.96 -15.22 -10.00
C THR A 81 7.99 -15.23 -8.48
N GLU A 82 9.15 -15.52 -7.88
CA GLU A 82 9.35 -15.43 -6.43
C GLU A 82 9.16 -14.01 -5.90
N ALA A 83 9.60 -12.99 -6.65
CA ALA A 83 9.35 -11.59 -6.31
C ALA A 83 7.87 -11.24 -6.32
N CYS A 84 7.12 -11.62 -7.36
CA CYS A 84 5.67 -11.43 -7.40
C CYS A 84 4.96 -12.17 -6.25
N LEU A 85 5.37 -13.41 -5.95
CA LEU A 85 4.83 -14.20 -4.83
C LEU A 85 5.10 -13.54 -3.48
N ALA A 86 6.31 -13.03 -3.27
CA ALA A 86 6.70 -12.34 -2.04
C ALA A 86 5.87 -11.06 -1.86
N VAL A 87 5.75 -10.23 -2.89
CA VAL A 87 4.94 -8.99 -2.85
C VAL A 87 3.45 -9.30 -2.61
N ALA A 88 2.91 -10.32 -3.26
CA ALA A 88 1.51 -10.73 -3.10
C ALA A 88 1.18 -11.19 -1.67
N ARG A 89 2.16 -11.78 -0.97
CA ARG A 89 2.00 -12.35 0.38
C ARG A 89 2.51 -11.43 1.49
N ASP A 90 3.11 -10.30 1.13
CA ASP A 90 3.72 -9.40 2.10
C ASP A 90 2.67 -8.88 3.11
N CYS A 91 2.98 -9.06 4.39
CA CYS A 91 2.18 -8.67 5.53
C CYS A 91 3.02 -7.97 6.61
N ASP A 92 4.31 -7.74 6.36
CA ASP A 92 5.23 -7.14 7.32
C ASP A 92 5.29 -5.62 7.13
N PHE A 93 4.24 -4.94 7.60
CA PHE A 93 4.11 -3.48 7.47
C PHE A 93 4.42 -2.77 8.79
N GLY A 94 5.58 -2.14 8.87
CA GLY A 94 6.05 -1.34 10.00
C GLY A 94 6.24 0.13 9.65
N LEU A 95 6.63 0.95 10.63
CA LEU A 95 6.90 2.38 10.41
C LEU A 95 8.07 2.62 9.44
N ASP A 96 8.97 1.65 9.31
CA ASP A 96 10.16 1.77 8.46
C ASP A 96 9.87 1.59 6.96
N ASN A 97 8.80 0.85 6.61
CA ASN A 97 8.43 0.54 5.23
C ASN A 97 6.98 0.92 4.87
N ASP A 98 6.17 1.38 5.82
CA ASP A 98 4.80 1.82 5.56
C ASP A 98 4.39 2.88 6.58
N PRO A 99 4.99 4.08 6.54
CA PRO A 99 4.73 5.11 7.55
C PRO A 99 3.26 5.54 7.61
N ARG A 100 2.57 5.47 6.46
CA ARG A 100 1.18 5.90 6.30
C ARG A 100 0.16 4.82 6.61
N GLY A 101 0.54 3.55 6.63
CA GLY A 101 -0.41 2.47 6.91
C GLY A 101 -1.31 2.14 5.72
N ASP A 102 -1.03 2.65 4.52
CA ASP A 102 -1.84 2.43 3.32
C ASP A 102 -1.36 1.20 2.53
N HIS A 103 -0.25 0.58 2.92
CA HIS A 103 0.34 -0.57 2.24
C HIS A 103 0.68 -0.25 0.77
N GLY A 104 1.05 1.00 0.48
CA GLY A 104 1.48 1.46 -0.85
C GLY A 104 2.98 1.26 -1.11
N PHE A 105 3.77 0.90 -0.09
CA PHE A 105 5.20 0.57 -0.19
C PHE A 105 5.50 -0.63 0.71
N GLY A 106 6.52 -1.40 0.34
CA GLY A 106 7.02 -2.47 1.18
C GLY A 106 8.39 -2.97 0.74
N VAL A 107 8.93 -3.85 1.57
CA VAL A 107 10.28 -4.40 1.42
C VAL A 107 10.19 -5.90 1.62
N VAL A 108 10.62 -6.67 0.62
CA VAL A 108 10.65 -8.13 0.68
C VAL A 108 12.05 -8.65 0.43
N THR A 109 12.32 -9.88 0.85
CA THR A 109 13.60 -10.56 0.59
C THR A 109 13.36 -11.79 -0.28
N VAL A 110 14.06 -11.88 -1.40
CA VAL A 110 13.95 -12.98 -2.39
C VAL A 110 15.37 -13.48 -2.68
N GLU A 111 15.63 -14.78 -2.47
CA GLU A 111 16.96 -15.37 -2.65
C GLU A 111 18.10 -14.63 -1.91
N GLY A 112 17.80 -14.06 -0.73
CA GLY A 112 18.76 -13.27 0.05
C GLY A 112 18.93 -11.82 -0.41
N GLU A 113 18.22 -11.41 -1.46
CA GLU A 113 18.24 -10.06 -2.01
C GLU A 113 17.07 -9.25 -1.50
N ARG A 114 17.34 -8.03 -1.08
CA ARG A 114 16.29 -7.10 -0.68
C ARG A 114 15.70 -6.44 -1.91
N LEU A 115 14.39 -6.49 -2.05
CA LEU A 115 13.62 -5.80 -3.08
C LEU A 115 12.69 -4.79 -2.42
N TYR A 116 12.49 -3.67 -3.10
CA TYR A 116 11.41 -2.74 -2.81
C TYR A 116 10.24 -3.05 -3.74
N TRP A 117 9.05 -2.73 -3.26
CA TRP A 117 7.90 -2.60 -4.12
C TRP A 117 7.11 -1.35 -3.72
N LYS A 118 6.47 -0.73 -4.71
CA LYS A 118 5.60 0.44 -4.49
C LYS A 118 4.40 0.41 -5.41
N ILE A 119 3.32 1.07 -5.00
CA ILE A 119 2.13 1.32 -5.80
C ILE A 119 2.01 2.83 -6.02
N ASP A 120 2.17 3.24 -7.28
CA ASP A 120 1.89 4.60 -7.71
C ASP A 120 0.45 4.70 -8.25
N TYR A 121 -0.23 5.81 -7.96
CA TYR A 121 -1.63 6.04 -8.33
C TYR A 121 -1.73 7.03 -9.49
N TYR A 122 -2.13 6.54 -10.66
CA TYR A 122 -2.33 7.35 -11.84
C TYR A 122 -3.81 7.54 -12.16
N ASP A 123 -4.12 8.58 -12.93
CA ASP A 123 -5.41 8.72 -13.59
C ASP A 123 -5.66 7.57 -14.60
N PRO A 124 -6.89 7.38 -15.13
CA PRO A 124 -7.18 6.25 -16.01
C PRO A 124 -6.39 6.28 -17.34
N ALA A 125 -5.96 7.47 -17.78
CA ALA A 125 -5.14 7.65 -18.97
C ALA A 125 -3.64 7.32 -18.72
N ARG A 126 -3.21 7.35 -17.46
CA ARG A 126 -1.81 7.21 -17.00
C ARG A 126 -0.92 8.38 -17.40
N GLU A 127 -1.49 9.58 -17.45
CA GLU A 127 -0.79 10.83 -17.76
C GLU A 127 -0.39 11.60 -16.51
N TYR A 128 -1.24 11.57 -15.47
CA TYR A 128 -1.07 12.30 -14.23
C TYR A 128 -1.37 11.43 -13.01
N GLY A 129 -1.11 11.97 -11.81
CA GLY A 129 -1.56 11.33 -10.57
C GLY A 129 -3.09 11.33 -10.48
N SER A 130 -3.66 10.29 -9.85
CA SER A 130 -5.10 10.26 -9.58
C SER A 130 -5.50 11.37 -8.60
N ASP A 131 -6.55 12.12 -8.92
CA ASP A 131 -7.13 13.13 -8.03
C ASP A 131 -7.85 12.51 -6.81
N ASP A 132 -8.18 11.23 -6.88
CA ASP A 132 -8.80 10.46 -5.79
C ASP A 132 -8.32 9.00 -5.84
N PRO A 133 -7.15 8.70 -5.21
CA PRO A 133 -6.58 7.35 -5.17
C PRO A 133 -7.51 6.28 -4.58
N SER A 134 -8.47 6.69 -3.75
CA SER A 134 -9.42 5.80 -3.07
C SER A 134 -10.59 5.36 -3.97
N ASP A 135 -10.81 6.06 -5.10
CA ASP A 135 -11.83 5.73 -6.09
C ASP A 135 -11.23 4.87 -7.22
N PRO A 136 -11.61 3.57 -7.32
CA PRO A 136 -11.09 2.69 -8.36
C PRO A 136 -11.49 3.09 -9.79
N ALA A 137 -12.55 3.87 -9.98
CA ALA A 137 -12.96 4.33 -11.31
C ALA A 137 -12.05 5.47 -11.82
N LYS A 138 -11.35 6.17 -10.93
CA LYS A 138 -10.42 7.25 -11.25
C LYS A 138 -8.95 6.85 -11.17
N THR A 139 -8.66 5.64 -10.70
CA THR A 139 -7.31 5.26 -10.33
C THR A 139 -6.84 4.01 -11.08
N HIS A 140 -5.76 4.17 -11.84
CA HIS A 140 -4.95 3.08 -12.38
C HIS A 140 -3.74 2.85 -11.47
N ARG A 141 -3.63 1.67 -10.87
CA ARG A 141 -2.52 1.32 -9.96
C ARG A 141 -1.33 0.77 -10.72
N VAL A 142 -0.15 1.32 -10.48
CA VAL A 142 1.11 0.79 -11.02
C VAL A 142 1.94 0.23 -9.89
N LEU A 143 2.01 -1.09 -9.78
CA LEU A 143 2.92 -1.75 -8.84
C LEU A 143 4.26 -1.96 -9.51
N THR A 144 5.32 -1.39 -8.94
CA THR A 144 6.69 -1.55 -9.40
C THR A 144 7.49 -2.38 -8.40
N ILE A 145 8.13 -3.46 -8.85
CA ILE A 145 9.09 -4.25 -8.08
C ILE A 145 10.50 -3.92 -8.57
N LEU A 146 11.39 -3.54 -7.65
CA LEU A 146 12.71 -3.03 -7.99
C LEU A 146 13.77 -3.32 -6.92
N PHE A 147 15.04 -3.29 -7.30
CA PHE A 147 16.13 -3.28 -6.32
C PHE A 147 16.21 -1.92 -5.60
N PRO A 148 16.70 -1.88 -4.35
CA PRO A 148 16.96 -0.62 -3.65
C PRO A 148 17.89 0.34 -4.40
N SER A 149 18.79 -0.17 -5.24
CA SER A 149 19.68 0.66 -6.07
C SER A 149 18.99 1.32 -7.27
N GLU A 150 17.75 0.93 -7.57
CA GLU A 150 16.93 1.44 -8.67
C GLU A 150 15.83 2.39 -8.18
N TYR A 151 15.75 2.63 -6.87
CA TYR A 151 14.82 3.54 -6.21
C TYR A 151 15.49 4.89 -5.93
#